data_AF-A0A7Y9W4K2-F1
#
_entry.id   AF-A0A7Y9W4K2-F1
#
_cell.length_a   1.000
_cell.length_b   1.000
_cell.length_c   1.000
_cell.angle_alpha   90.00
_cell.angle_beta   90.00
_cell.angle_gamma   90.00
#
_symmetry.space_group_name_H-M   'P 1'
#
loop_
_entity.id
_entity.type
_entity.pdbx_description
1 polymer ?
#
loop_
_entity_poly.entity_id
_entity_poly.type
_entity_poly.pdbx_seq_one_letter_code
_entity_poly.pdbx_strand_id
1 'polypeptide(L)'
;MIGYLLEQELANALPPQRQVATLLTRVEVGADDPAFTHPTKPIGPVYTEAEAERLAIISKGWSVARDGDSFGRVVASPKPHASWRFSPFTGCSTTMPW
;
A
#
# COMPACT_ATOMS: atom_id res chain seq x y z
N MET A 1 5.99 9.92 3.98
CA MET A 1 6.19 10.59 5.28
C MET A 1 5.82 9.72 6.48
N ILE A 2 4.82 8.82 6.39
CA ILE A 2 4.41 7.95 7.53
C ILE A 2 5.55 7.09 8.10
N GLY A 3 6.41 6.52 7.26
CA GLY A 3 7.52 5.69 7.72
C GLY A 3 8.49 6.42 8.65
N TYR A 4 8.87 7.65 8.28
CA TYR A 4 9.73 8.50 9.11
C TYR A 4 9.14 8.77 10.49
N LEU A 5 7.83 9.11 10.55
CA LEU A 5 7.17 9.36 11.83
C LEU A 5 7.16 8.11 12.70
N LEU A 6 6.84 6.95 12.13
CA LEU A 6 6.87 5.68 12.87
C LEU A 6 8.27 5.34 13.36
N GLU A 7 9.30 5.55 12.52
CA GLU A 7 10.70 5.32 12.89
C GLU A 7 11.14 6.21 14.04
N GLN A 8 10.82 7.51 13.98
CA GLN A 8 11.19 8.47 15.03
C GLN A 8 10.50 8.13 16.36
N GLU A 9 9.19 7.87 16.34
CA GLU A 9 8.45 7.56 17.58
C GLU A 9 8.87 6.21 18.18
N LEU A 10 9.17 5.21 17.35
CA LEU A 10 9.71 3.94 17.81
C LEU A 10 11.14 4.09 18.36
N ALA A 11 11.99 4.90 17.73
CA ALA A 11 13.34 5.17 18.22
C ALA A 11 13.31 5.89 19.57
N ASN A 12 12.34 6.79 19.78
CA ASN A 12 12.13 7.47 21.08
C ASN A 12 11.64 6.51 22.17
N ALA A 13 10.82 5.52 21.82
CA ALA A 13 10.22 4.59 22.78
C ALA A 13 11.12 3.39 23.14
N LEU A 14 12.11 3.06 22.30
CA LEU A 14 12.99 1.91 22.48
C LEU A 14 14.32 2.28 23.16
N PRO A 15 15.04 1.31 23.76
CA PRO A 15 16.36 1.56 24.32
C PRO A 15 17.33 2.13 23.27
N PRO A 16 18.26 3.04 23.64
CA PRO A 16 19.16 3.70 22.70
C PRO A 16 20.02 2.76 21.84
N GLN A 17 20.24 1.52 22.29
CA GLN A 17 21.00 0.51 21.57
C GLN A 17 20.20 -0.13 20.43
N ARG A 18 18.88 0.08 20.37
CA ARG A 18 18.00 -0.52 19.38
C ARG A 18 17.80 0.41 18.19
N GLN A 19 18.46 0.09 17.08
CA GLN A 19 18.27 0.80 15.82
C GLN A 19 16.91 0.43 15.20
N VAL A 20 16.23 1.45 14.69
CA VAL A 20 14.97 1.36 13.94
C VAL A 20 15.21 1.92 12.54
N ALA A 21 14.66 1.26 11.53
CA ALA A 21 14.76 1.72 10.15
C ALA A 21 13.46 1.41 9.40
N THR A 22 13.03 2.35 8.56
CA THR A 22 11.95 2.17 7.62
C THR A 22 12.46 1.58 6.32
N LEU A 23 11.94 0.41 5.94
CA LEU A 23 12.27 -0.21 4.67
C LEU A 23 11.17 0.04 3.65
N LEU A 24 11.53 0.63 2.51
CA LEU A 24 10.64 0.67 1.36
C LEU A 24 10.51 -0.74 0.78
N THR A 25 9.31 -1.30 0.85
CA THR A 25 9.02 -2.64 0.33
C THR A 25 8.27 -2.55 -0.99
N ARG A 26 8.72 -3.36 -1.95
CA ARG A 26 7.98 -3.65 -3.18
C ARG A 26 7.58 -5.11 -3.14
N VAL A 27 6.33 -5.38 -3.51
CA VAL A 27 5.77 -6.73 -3.54
C VAL A 27 5.53 -7.10 -4.98
N GLU A 28 6.10 -8.22 -5.41
CA GLU A 28 5.83 -8.79 -6.72
C GLU A 28 4.46 -9.47 -6.72
N VAL A 29 3.71 -9.26 -7.80
CA VAL A 29 2.36 -9.82 -8.00
C VAL A 29 2.25 -10.31 -9.45
N GLY A 30 1.41 -11.32 -9.69
CA GLY A 30 1.22 -11.88 -11.04
C GLY A 30 0.50 -10.86 -11.93
N ALA A 31 1.01 -10.58 -13.12
CA ALA A 31 0.40 -9.61 -14.02
C ALA A 31 -1.00 -10.02 -14.52
N ASP A 32 -1.27 -11.32 -14.49
CA ASP A 32 -2.52 -11.99 -14.88
C ASP A 32 -3.46 -12.28 -13.70
N ASP A 33 -3.17 -11.74 -12.50
CA ASP A 33 -4.01 -11.98 -11.33
C ASP A 33 -5.46 -11.47 -11.57
N PRO A 34 -6.49 -12.31 -11.36
CA PRO A 34 -7.88 -11.94 -11.62
C PRO A 34 -8.38 -10.76 -10.76
N ALA A 35 -7.67 -10.40 -9.69
CA ALA A 35 -7.98 -9.20 -8.92
C ALA A 35 -7.89 -7.91 -9.74
N PHE A 36 -7.11 -7.91 -10.85
CA PHE A 36 -7.04 -6.77 -11.77
C PHE A 36 -8.31 -6.61 -12.61
N THR A 37 -8.99 -7.70 -12.97
CA THR A 37 -10.25 -7.64 -13.74
C THR A 37 -11.46 -7.49 -12.83
N HIS A 38 -11.39 -7.98 -11.60
CA HIS A 38 -12.45 -7.86 -10.58
C HIS A 38 -11.91 -7.22 -9.28
N PRO A 39 -11.79 -5.89 -9.22
CA PRO A 39 -11.42 -5.16 -8.02
C PRO A 39 -12.43 -5.35 -6.88
N THR A 40 -11.98 -5.77 -5.70
CA THR A 40 -12.87 -6.04 -4.55
C THR A 40 -12.47 -5.32 -3.28
N LYS A 41 -11.21 -4.86 -3.17
CA LYS A 41 -10.71 -4.31 -1.91
C LYS A 41 -11.16 -2.86 -1.73
N PRO A 42 -11.95 -2.52 -0.69
CA PRO A 42 -12.41 -1.16 -0.47
C PRO A 42 -11.27 -0.24 -0.06
N ILE A 43 -11.27 0.99 -0.56
CA ILE A 43 -10.32 2.04 -0.21
C ILE A 43 -10.98 3.42 -0.11
N GLY A 44 -10.56 4.20 0.88
CA GLY A 44 -11.00 5.57 1.04
C GLY A 44 -12.39 5.68 1.69
N PRO A 45 -13.06 6.83 1.53
CA PRO A 45 -14.33 7.11 2.20
C PRO A 45 -15.50 6.37 1.54
N VAL A 46 -16.62 6.35 2.25
CA VAL A 46 -17.91 5.86 1.76
C VAL A 46 -18.69 7.00 1.09
N TYR A 47 -19.52 6.64 0.12
CA TYR A 47 -20.31 7.52 -0.73
C TYR A 47 -21.76 7.05 -0.79
N THR A 48 -22.65 7.99 -1.10
CA THR A 48 -24.01 7.66 -1.54
C THR A 48 -24.01 7.09 -2.96
N GLU A 49 -25.11 6.47 -3.37
CA GLU A 49 -25.29 5.95 -4.73
C GLU A 49 -25.10 7.04 -5.80
N ALA A 50 -25.73 8.20 -5.61
CA ALA A 50 -25.63 9.32 -6.55
C ALA A 50 -24.19 9.86 -6.67
N GLU A 51 -23.45 9.92 -5.57
CA GLU A 51 -22.03 10.32 -5.58
C GLU A 51 -21.16 9.27 -6.25
N ALA A 52 -21.42 7.99 -5.98
CA ALA A 52 -20.73 6.86 -6.58
C ALA A 52 -20.88 6.83 -8.11
N GLU A 53 -22.10 7.00 -8.63
CA GLU A 53 -22.37 7.09 -10.07
C GLU A 53 -21.63 8.27 -10.70
N ARG A 54 -21.68 9.44 -10.04
CA ARG A 54 -20.97 10.63 -10.51
C ARG A 54 -19.46 10.42 -10.53
N LEU A 55 -18.91 9.77 -9.52
CA LEU A 55 -17.48 9.43 -9.45
C LEU A 55 -17.10 8.40 -10.51
N ALA A 56 -17.93 7.40 -10.77
CA ALA A 56 -17.67 6.43 -11.84
C ALA A 56 -17.56 7.10 -13.22
N ILE A 57 -18.34 8.17 -13.46
CA ILE A 57 -18.33 8.93 -14.72
C ILE A 57 -17.13 9.89 -14.80
N ILE A 58 -16.85 10.65 -13.73
CA ILE A 58 -15.86 11.74 -13.76
C ILE A 58 -14.42 11.24 -13.51
N SER A 59 -14.27 10.29 -12.59
CA SER A 59 -12.97 9.73 -12.23
C SER A 59 -12.65 8.58 -13.17
N LYS A 60 -11.95 8.91 -14.27
CA LYS A 60 -11.44 7.98 -15.29
C LYS A 60 -10.97 6.65 -14.65
N GLY A 61 -11.78 5.61 -14.79
CA GLY A 61 -11.41 4.23 -14.42
C GLY A 61 -11.50 3.88 -12.92
N TRP A 62 -12.24 4.63 -12.09
CA TRP A 62 -12.51 4.16 -10.73
C TRP A 62 -13.57 3.07 -10.72
N SER A 63 -13.24 1.93 -10.12
CA SER A 63 -14.22 0.90 -9.77
C SER A 63 -14.86 1.25 -8.44
N VAL A 64 -16.20 1.26 -8.42
CA VAL A 64 -16.98 1.50 -7.20
C VAL A 64 -17.84 0.26 -6.96
N ALA A 65 -17.88 -0.20 -5.72
CA ALA A 65 -18.71 -1.32 -5.31
C ALA A 65 -19.64 -0.89 -4.18
N ARG A 66 -20.80 -1.55 -4.12
CA ARG A 66 -21.76 -1.41 -3.03
C ARG A 66 -21.36 -2.34 -1.89
N ASP A 67 -21.36 -1.80 -0.67
CA ASP A 67 -21.17 -2.53 0.58
C ASP A 67 -22.29 -2.13 1.55
N GLY A 68 -23.31 -2.99 1.69
CA GLY A 68 -24.55 -2.66 2.37
C GLY A 68 -25.28 -1.48 1.71
N ASP A 69 -25.58 -0.42 2.45
CA ASP A 69 -26.22 0.81 1.94
C ASP A 69 -25.22 1.89 1.51
N SER A 70 -23.93 1.59 1.59
CA SER A 70 -22.86 2.51 1.23
C SER A 70 -22.16 2.08 -0.04
N PHE A 71 -21.57 3.04 -0.74
CA PHE A 71 -20.73 2.78 -1.90
C PHE A 71 -19.30 3.17 -1.58
N GLY A 72 -18.33 2.40 -2.07
CA GLY A 72 -16.92 2.66 -1.81
C GLY A 72 -16.08 2.38 -3.04
N ARG A 73 -14.99 3.13 -3.20
CA ARG A 73 -14.03 2.80 -4.26
C ARG A 73 -13.37 1.47 -3.92
N VAL A 74 -13.27 0.60 -4.91
CA VAL A 74 -12.55 -0.67 -4.81
C VAL A 74 -11.35 -0.69 -5.73
N VAL A 75 -10.32 -1.43 -5.32
CA VAL A 75 -9.10 -1.67 -6.11
C VAL A 75 -8.72 -3.13 -6.13
N ALA A 76 -7.88 -3.48 -7.09
CA ALA A 76 -7.26 -4.79 -7.17
C ALA A 76 -6.44 -5.07 -5.91
N SER A 77 -6.59 -6.27 -5.36
CA SER A 77 -5.77 -6.78 -4.26
C SER A 77 -5.18 -8.14 -4.64
N PRO A 78 -4.25 -8.16 -5.62
CA PRO A 78 -3.65 -9.39 -6.12
C PRO A 78 -2.84 -10.09 -5.03
N LYS A 79 -2.66 -11.40 -5.19
CA LYS A 79 -1.89 -12.19 -4.22
C LYS A 79 -0.40 -11.86 -4.34
N PRO A 80 0.29 -11.61 -3.21
CA PRO A 80 1.73 -11.43 -3.22
C PRO A 80 2.44 -12.74 -3.60
N HIS A 81 3.48 -12.67 -4.42
CA HIS A 81 4.37 -13.80 -4.65
C HIS A 81 5.22 -14.05 -3.39
N ALA A 82 5.01 -15.19 -2.75
CA ALA A 82 5.71 -15.56 -1.51
C ALA A 82 7.20 -15.90 -1.71
N SER A 83 7.62 -16.21 -2.94
CA SER A 83 9.00 -16.62 -3.26
C SER A 83 9.99 -15.45 -3.35
N TRP A 84 9.52 -14.20 -3.26
CA TRP A 84 10.41 -13.05 -3.27
C TRP A 84 11.19 -12.97 -1.95
N ARG A 85 12.44 -13.42 -1.99
CA ARG A 85 13.35 -13.37 -0.85
C ARG A 85 13.99 -12.00 -0.79
N PHE A 86 13.66 -11.23 0.24
CA PHE A 86 14.37 -10.00 0.58
C PHE A 86 15.87 -10.33 0.78
N SER A 87 16.74 -9.77 -0.05
CA SER A 87 18.17 -9.72 0.25
C SER A 87 18.37 -8.56 1.22
N PRO A 88 18.80 -8.80 2.47
CA PRO A 88 19.10 -7.70 3.38
C PRO A 88 20.18 -6.82 2.77
N PHE A 89 20.05 -5.51 2.98
CA PHE A 89 21.12 -4.54 2.74
C PHE A 89 22.27 -4.86 3.71
N THR A 90 23.14 -5.78 3.33
CA THR A 90 24.39 -6.09 4.04
C THR A 90 25.48 -5.19 3.49
N GLY A 91 25.52 -3.93 3.94
CA GLY A 91 26.63 -3.03 3.63
C GLY A 91 26.19 -1.61 3.31
N CYS A 92 26.04 -0.78 4.35
CA CYS A 92 26.27 0.65 4.19
C CYS A 92 27.79 0.86 4.25
N SER A 93 28.46 0.71 3.10
CA SER A 93 29.89 1.07 2.99
C SER A 93 29.96 2.59 2.96
N THR A 94 30.27 3.21 4.10
CA THR A 94 30.47 4.67 4.26
C THR A 94 31.73 5.21 3.56
N THR A 95 32.31 4.46 2.63
CA THR A 95 33.45 4.85 1.82
C THR A 95 33.04 4.98 0.35
N MET A 96 32.30 6.04 0.03
CA MET A 96 32.36 6.62 -1.31
C MET A 96 33.29 7.84 -1.22
N PRO A 97 34.49 7.79 -1.83
CA PRO A 97 35.27 9.00 -2.05
C PRO A 97 34.55 9.82 -3.14
N TRP A 98 34.25 11.07 -2.80
CA TRP A 98 33.88 12.11 -3.76
C TRP A 98 35.04 12.42 -4.69
#